data_AF-A0A484CMH6-F1
#
_entry.id   AF-A0A484CMH6-F1
#
_cell.length_a   1.000
_cell.length_b   1.000
_cell.length_c   1.000
_cell.angle_alpha   90.00
_cell.angle_beta   90.00
_cell.angle_gamma   90.00
#
_symmetry.space_group_name_H-M   'P 1'
#
loop_
_entity.id
_entity.type
_entity.pdbx_description
1 polymer ?
#
loop_
_entity_poly.entity_id
_entity_poly.type
_entity_poly.pdbx_seq_one_letter_code
_entity_poly.pdbx_strand_id
1 'polypeptide(L)' 'MEQRKNTIVFLTLAVVFDIVGLILFFLGIFAPLSFWDFFVLSGPLLIFFSLVFWIFWYMGNLVVPEEELNLTKHDIL' A
#
# COMPACT_ATOMS: atom_id res chain seq x y z
N MET A 1 -13.25 -17.51 1.81
CA MET A 1 -13.12 -16.97 3.19
C MET A 1 -11.65 -16.79 3.61
N GLU A 2 -10.74 -17.73 3.30
CA GLU A 2 -9.30 -17.65 3.63
C GLU A 2 -8.55 -16.49 2.92
N GLN A 3 -8.75 -16.34 1.61
CA GLN A 3 -8.06 -15.35 0.76
C GLN A 3 -8.22 -13.90 1.28
N ARG A 4 -9.41 -13.55 1.78
CA ARG A 4 -9.72 -12.22 2.31
C ARG A 4 -8.95 -11.88 3.59
N LYS A 5 -8.56 -12.88 4.39
CA LYS A 5 -7.77 -12.64 5.61
C LYS A 5 -6.33 -12.26 5.27
N ASN A 6 -5.74 -12.91 4.26
CA ASN A 6 -4.35 -12.68 3.89
C ASN A 6 -4.15 -11.32 3.22
N THR A 7 -5.13 -10.82 2.47
CA THR A 7 -5.04 -9.48 1.86
C THR A 7 -5.04 -8.37 2.92
N ILE A 8 -5.82 -8.52 4.00
CA ILE A 8 -5.87 -7.54 5.10
C ILE A 8 -4.51 -7.38 5.79
N VAL A 9 -3.69 -8.42 5.83
CA VAL A 9 -2.32 -8.35 6.38
C VAL A 9 -1.48 -7.37 5.58
N PHE A 10 -1.50 -7.47 4.24
CA PHE A 10 -0.76 -6.53 3.37
C PHE A 10 -1.27 -5.09 3.51
N LEU A 11 -2.58 -4.90 3.60
CA LEU A 11 -3.18 -3.58 3.83
C LEU A 11 -2.69 -2.97 5.16
N THR A 12 -2.76 -3.76 6.24
CA THR A 12 -2.35 -3.30 7.56
C THR A 12 -0.87 -2.93 7.56
N LEU A 13 -0.03 -3.74 6.92
CA LEU A 13 1.39 -3.48 6.81
C LEU A 13 1.66 -2.20 6.00
N ALA A 14 1.01 -2.02 4.85
CA ALA A 14 1.13 -0.81 4.03
C ALA A 14 0.83 0.46 4.84
N VAL A 15 -0.32 0.46 5.53
CA VAL A 15 -0.75 1.60 6.36
C VAL A 15 0.19 1.86 7.53
N VAL A 16 0.67 0.81 8.22
CA VAL A 16 1.63 0.97 9.32
C VAL A 16 2.93 1.59 8.82
N PHE A 17 3.45 1.14 7.68
CA PHE A 17 4.64 1.73 7.08
C PHE A 17 4.41 3.19 6.69
N ASP A 18 3.28 3.55 6.09
CA ASP A 18 2.96 4.95 5.77
C ASP A 18 2.91 5.83 7.02
N ILE A 19 2.23 5.39 8.08
CA ILE A 19 2.13 6.13 9.33
C ILE A 19 3.51 6.30 9.98
N VAL A 20 4.30 5.23 10.07
CA VAL A 20 5.65 5.30 10.64
C VAL A 20 6.53 6.21 9.80
N GLY A 21 6.46 6.11 8.47
CA GLY A 21 7.22 6.94 7.55
C GLY A 21 6.86 8.42 7.65
N LEU A 22 5.57 8.75 7.80
CA LEU A 22 5.11 10.12 8.05
C LEU A 22 5.57 10.64 9.40
N ILE A 23 5.48 9.83 10.46
CA ILE A 23 5.98 10.20 11.80
C ILE A 23 7.48 10.48 11.73
N LEU A 24 8.27 9.60 11.10
CA LEU A 24 9.70 9.82 10.91
C LEU A 24 9.97 11.09 10.11
N PHE A 25 9.26 11.32 9.00
CA PHE A 25 9.44 12.52 8.19
C PHE A 25 9.14 13.81 8.97
N PHE A 26 8.06 13.82 9.76
CA PHE A 26 7.71 14.97 10.60
C PHE A 26 8.63 15.14 11.82
N LEU A 27 9.10 14.05 12.43
CA LEU A 27 10.12 14.07 13.48
C LEU A 27 11.51 14.42 12.97
N GLY A 28 11.78 14.18 11.70
CA GLY A 28 12.69 14.99 10.94
C GLY A 28 12.16 16.41 11.08
N ILE A 29 11.36 16.89 10.14
CA ILE A 29 11.11 18.32 9.92
C ILE A 29 11.01 19.21 11.18
N PHE A 30 10.24 18.81 12.18
CA PHE A 30 9.92 19.66 13.32
C PHE A 30 10.78 19.44 14.58
N ALA A 31 11.49 18.33 14.73
CA ALA A 31 12.24 18.08 15.96
C ALA A 31 13.68 18.62 15.86
N PRO A 32 14.22 19.27 16.90
CA PRO A 32 15.59 19.77 16.91
C PRO A 32 16.61 18.64 17.21
N LEU A 33 16.63 17.61 16.36
CA LEU A 33 17.53 16.47 16.48
C LEU A 33 18.82 16.71 15.68
N SER A 34 19.98 16.33 16.21
CA SER A 34 21.26 16.51 15.51
C SER A 34 21.40 15.66 14.23
N PHE A 35 20.57 14.63 14.08
CA PHE A 35 20.56 13.68 12.96
C PHE A 35 19.23 13.74 12.18
N TRP A 36 18.63 14.92 12.15
CA TRP A 36 17.39 15.25 11.44
C TRP A 36 17.39 14.79 9.97
N ASP A 37 18.50 14.98 9.26
CA ASP A 37 18.66 14.60 7.85
C ASP A 37 18.34 13.12 7.61
N PHE A 38 18.72 12.25 8.55
CA PHE A 38 18.46 10.82 8.45
C PHE A 38 16.95 10.53 8.47
N PHE A 39 16.19 11.21 9.33
CA PHE A 39 14.73 11.04 9.42
C PHE A 39 14.01 11.60 8.21
N VAL A 40 14.46 12.76 7.72
CA VAL A 40 13.90 13.40 6.52
C VAL A 40 14.13 12.53 5.28
N LEU A 41 15.23 11.79 5.20
CA LEU A 41 15.50 10.86 4.11
C LEU A 41 14.81 9.51 4.30
N SER A 42 14.89 8.92 5.50
CA SER A 42 14.35 7.59 5.77
C SER A 42 12.82 7.55 5.83
N GLY A 43 12.16 8.62 6.28
CA GLY A 43 10.69 8.70 6.35
C GLY A 43 10.01 8.51 4.98
N PRO A 44 10.27 9.38 4.00
CA PRO A 44 9.73 9.24 2.65
C PRO A 44 10.20 7.95 1.95
N LEU A 45 11.42 7.50 2.22
CA LEU A 45 11.92 6.21 1.69
C LEU A 45 11.07 5.03 2.21
N LEU A 46 10.67 5.07 3.48
CA LEU A 46 9.85 4.05 4.11
C LEU A 46 8.40 4.08 3.59
N ILE A 47 7.83 5.28 3.35
CA ILE A 47 6.54 5.45 2.64
C ILE A 47 6.64 4.88 1.23
N PHE A 48 7.71 5.18 0.49
CA PHE A 48 7.92 4.65 -0.85
C PHE A 48 7.97 3.11 -0.85
N PHE A 49 8.63 2.52 0.14
CA PHE A 49 8.67 1.07 0.30
C PHE A 49 7.27 0.46 0.58
N SER A 50 6.37 1.21 1.23
CA SER A 50 4.98 0.78 1.48
C SER A 50 4.20 0.50 0.20
N LEU A 51 4.55 1.15 -0.92
CA LEU A 51 3.90 0.97 -2.22
C LEU A 51 3.92 -0.49 -2.68
N VAL A 52 4.95 -1.25 -2.32
CA VAL A 52 5.03 -2.69 -2.63
C VAL A 52 3.87 -3.44 -1.96
N PHE A 53 3.56 -3.13 -0.71
CA PHE A 53 2.44 -3.73 0.00
C PHE A 53 1.08 -3.26 -0.53
N TRP A 54 0.97 -2.00 -0.93
CA TRP A 54 -0.21 -1.48 -1.62
C TRP A 54 -0.49 -2.23 -2.93
N ILE A 55 0.55 -2.51 -3.73
CA ILE A 55 0.43 -3.28 -4.98
C ILE A 55 -0.03 -4.72 -4.69
N PHE A 56 0.57 -5.39 -3.71
CA PHE A 56 0.16 -6.75 -3.34
C PHE A 56 -1.28 -6.80 -2.82
N TRP A 57 -1.68 -5.83 -2.00
CA TRP A 57 -3.06 -5.71 -1.55
C TRP A 57 -4.01 -5.48 -2.73
N TYR A 58 -3.69 -4.54 -3.62
CA TYR A 58 -4.49 -4.22 -4.80
C TYR A 58 -4.68 -5.45 -5.68
N MET A 59 -3.59 -6.14 -6.05
CA MET A 59 -3.64 -7.35 -6.87
C MET A 59 -4.51 -8.45 -6.23
N GLY A 60 -4.40 -8.67 -4.92
CA GLY A 60 -5.22 -9.66 -4.20
C GLY A 60 -6.68 -9.27 -4.03
N ASN A 61 -7.02 -7.99 -4.20
CA ASN A 61 -8.38 -7.46 -4.06
C ASN A 61 -9.04 -7.09 -5.40
N LEU A 62 -8.39 -7.35 -6.54
CA LEU A 62 -8.97 -7.18 -7.86
C LEU A 62 -10.12 -8.18 -8.04
N VAL A 63 -11.36 -7.68 -7.99
CA VAL A 63 -12.56 -8.43 -8.36
C VAL A 63 -12.92 -8.02 -9.78
N VAL A 64 -12.74 -8.93 -10.74
CA VAL A 64 -13.21 -8.72 -12.11
C VAL A 64 -14.71 -9.00 -12.13
N PRO A 65 -15.57 -8.02 -12.50
CA PRO A 65 -17.00 -8.26 -12.62
C PRO A 65 -17.29 -9.23 -13.77
N GLU A 66 -18.11 -10.26 -13.52
CA GLU A 66 -18.45 -11.29 -14.51
C GLU A 66 -19.21 -10.75 -15.73
N GLU A 67 -19.76 -9.54 -15.61
CA GLU A 67 -20.48 -8.80 -16.65
C GLU A 67 -19.55 -8.41 -17.81
N GLU A 68 -18.31 -8.00 -17.52
CA GLU A 68 -17.28 -7.75 -18.54
C GLU A 68 -16.72 -9.05 -19.15
N LEU A 69 -16.79 -10.16 -18.40
CA LEU A 69 -16.35 -11.48 -18.87
C LEU A 69 -17.36 -12.14 -19.84
N ASN A 70 -18.64 -11.75 -19.77
CA ASN A 70 -19.73 -12.32 -20.60
C ASN A 70 -19.96 -11.62 -21.94
N LEU A 71 -19.26 -10.51 -22.23
CA LEU A 71 -19.37 -9.78 -23.50
C LEU A 71 -19.03 -10.65 -24.74
N THR A 72 -18.28 -11.73 -24.57
CA THR A 72 -17.91 -12.64 -25.66
C THR A 72 -18.95 -13.72 -25.94
N LYS A 73 -19.95 -13.97 -25.08
CA LYS A 73 -20.86 -15.13 -25.30
C LYS A 73 -22.04 -14.82 -26.21
N HIS A 74 -22.44 -13.57 -26.33
CA HIS A 74 -23.68 -13.19 -27.00
C HIS A 74 -23.49 -12.60 -28.42
N ASP A 75 -22.27 -12.23 -28.81
CA ASP A 75 -21.94 -11.70 -30.14
C ASP A 75 -21.50 -12.79 -31.16
N ILE A 76 -21.48 -14.06 -30.75
CA ILE A 76 -21.03 -15.20 -31.58
C ILE A 76 -22.15 -16.23 -31.86
N LEU A 77 -23.39 -15.92 -31.49
CA LEU A 77 -24.59 -16.72 -31.77
C LEU A 77 -25.63 -15.86 -32.49
#